data_AF-A0A6B3GRG3-F1
#
_entry.id   AF-A0A6B3GRG3-F1
#
_cell.length_a   1.000
_cell.length_b   1.000
_cell.length_c   1.000
_cell.angle_alpha   90.00
_cell.angle_beta   90.00
_cell.angle_gamma   90.00
#
_symmetry.space_group_name_H-M   'P 1'
#
loop_
_entity.id
_entity.type
_entity.pdbx_description
1 polymer ?
#
loop_
_entity_poly.entity_id
_entity_poly.type
_entity_poly.pdbx_seq_one_letter_code
_entity_poly.pdbx_strand_id
1 'polypeptide(L)'
;MRAVGWAQSFPMAQGVRAGRHWAREHLDSLAWTKSAPDLVDSVLLAVSELITNAHKHAHSDAQLVLTWDSTCLHVSVHDSSPVLPAAVDRGLDATGGRGLAIVEALSDSW
;
A
#
# COMPACT_ATOMS: atom_id res chain seq x y z
N MET A 1 -15.33 1.40 20.46
CA MET A 1 -15.59 1.33 19.00
C MET A 1 -14.78 0.15 18.46
N ARG A 2 -15.31 -0.64 17.52
CA ARG A 2 -14.65 -1.87 17.04
C ARG A 2 -13.86 -1.53 15.76
N ALA A 3 -12.54 -1.73 15.78
CA ALA A 3 -11.73 -1.60 14.57
C ALA A 3 -12.18 -2.63 13.53
N VAL A 4 -12.16 -2.23 12.25
CA VAL A 4 -12.40 -3.13 11.12
C VAL A 4 -11.07 -3.43 10.45
N GLY A 5 -10.87 -4.68 10.06
CA GLY A 5 -9.61 -5.15 9.48
C GLY A 5 -9.86 -6.11 8.34
N TRP A 6 -9.06 -5.97 7.29
CA TRP A 6 -9.08 -6.81 6.10
C TRP A 6 -7.66 -7.26 5.78
N ALA A 7 -7.50 -8.51 5.35
CA ALA A 7 -6.23 -9.05 4.94
C ALA A 7 -6.38 -9.92 3.69
N GLN A 8 -5.47 -9.77 2.73
CA GLN A 8 -5.41 -10.63 1.55
C GLN A 8 -3.98 -10.77 1.03
N SER A 9 -3.64 -11.99 0.62
CA SER A 9 -2.40 -12.29 -0.08
C SER A 9 -2.55 -12.07 -1.58
N PHE A 10 -1.58 -11.39 -2.18
CA PHE A 10 -1.50 -11.09 -3.61
C PHE A 10 -0.29 -11.77 -4.22
N PRO A 11 -0.51 -12.88 -4.96
CA PRO A 11 0.56 -13.57 -5.64
C PRO A 11 1.24 -12.70 -6.69
N MET A 12 2.54 -12.88 -6.90
CA MET A 12 3.28 -12.16 -7.94
C MET A 12 2.65 -12.28 -9.33
N ALA A 13 2.06 -13.43 -9.64
CA ALA A 13 1.39 -13.70 -10.91
C ALA A 13 0.14 -12.83 -11.16
N GLN A 14 -0.49 -12.28 -10.11
CA GLN A 14 -1.69 -11.43 -10.23
C GLN A 14 -1.33 -9.94 -10.39
N GLY A 15 -0.07 -9.59 -10.15
CA GLY A 15 0.44 -8.22 -10.22
C GLY A 15 -0.23 -7.25 -9.24
N VAL A 16 0.06 -5.97 -9.42
CA VAL A 16 -0.33 -4.89 -8.49
C VAL A 16 -1.82 -4.52 -8.60
N ARG A 17 -2.43 -4.73 -9.77
CA ARG A 17 -3.81 -4.31 -10.05
C ARG A 17 -4.83 -4.98 -9.12
N ALA A 18 -4.62 -6.27 -8.80
CA ALA A 18 -5.50 -7.02 -7.92
C ALA A 18 -5.54 -6.41 -6.51
N GLY A 19 -4.36 -6.08 -5.95
CA GLY A 19 -4.25 -5.43 -4.65
C GLY A 19 -4.91 -4.06 -4.60
N ARG A 20 -4.71 -3.25 -5.65
CA ARG A 20 -5.35 -1.94 -5.77
C ARG A 20 -6.87 -2.04 -5.86
N HIS A 21 -7.40 -3.00 -6.61
CA HIS A 21 -8.85 -3.19 -6.74
C HIS A 21 -9.46 -3.58 -5.39
N TRP A 22 -8.87 -4.57 -4.73
CA TRP A 22 -9.31 -5.04 -3.42
C TRP A 22 -9.27 -3.94 -2.35
N ALA A 23 -8.22 -3.13 -2.33
CA ALA A 23 -8.16 -1.99 -1.42
C ALA A 23 -9.29 -0.98 -1.69
N ARG A 24 -9.58 -0.70 -2.96
CA ARG A 24 -10.67 0.21 -3.34
C ARG A 24 -12.03 -0.29 -2.88
N GLU A 25 -12.31 -1.59 -2.99
CA GLU A 25 -13.56 -2.20 -2.52
C GLU A 25 -13.78 -1.97 -1.02
N HIS A 26 -12.75 -2.12 -0.19
CA HIS A 26 -12.88 -1.91 1.25
C HIS A 26 -12.99 -0.42 1.61
N LEU A 27 -12.31 0.46 0.90
CA LEU A 27 -12.49 1.91 1.05
C LEU A 27 -13.89 2.36 0.59
N ASP A 28 -14.48 1.69 -0.39
CA ASP A 28 -15.88 1.90 -0.79
C ASP A 28 -16.86 1.46 0.32
N SER A 29 -16.56 0.36 1.02
CA SER A 29 -17.36 -0.09 2.18
C SER A 29 -17.35 0.91 3.34
N LEU A 30 -16.33 1.76 3.42
CA LEU A 30 -16.23 2.90 4.35
C LEU A 30 -16.88 4.19 3.80
N ALA A 31 -17.45 4.15 2.59
CA ALA A 31 -17.99 5.28 1.82
C ALA A 31 -16.94 6.35 1.45
N TRP A 32 -15.64 6.04 1.51
CA TRP A 32 -14.56 7.00 1.26
C TRP A 32 -14.39 7.32 -0.23
N THR A 33 -14.76 6.40 -1.12
CA THR A 33 -14.80 6.65 -2.56
C THR A 33 -15.68 7.84 -2.95
N LYS A 34 -16.68 8.16 -2.13
CA LYS A 34 -17.58 9.31 -2.30
C LYS A 34 -17.22 10.48 -1.39
N SER A 35 -16.88 10.21 -0.13
CA SER A 35 -16.67 11.26 0.88
C SER A 35 -15.23 11.82 0.90
N ALA A 36 -14.24 11.06 0.41
CA ALA A 36 -12.83 11.42 0.42
C ALA A 36 -12.06 10.79 -0.78
N PRO A 37 -12.43 11.11 -2.04
CA PRO A 37 -11.85 10.48 -3.23
C PRO A 37 -10.33 10.67 -3.35
N ASP A 38 -9.81 11.86 -3.01
CA ASP A 38 -8.36 12.14 -3.09
C ASP A 38 -7.55 11.30 -2.08
N LEU A 39 -8.14 11.06 -0.89
CA LEU A 39 -7.56 10.16 0.11
C LEU A 39 -7.55 8.72 -0.43
N VAL A 40 -8.63 8.28 -1.07
CA VAL A 40 -8.68 6.95 -1.70
C VAL A 40 -7.56 6.83 -2.74
N ASP A 41 -7.40 7.80 -3.63
CA ASP A 41 -6.35 7.73 -4.65
C ASP A 41 -4.94 7.71 -4.04
N SER A 42 -4.72 8.46 -2.95
CA SER A 42 -3.47 8.44 -2.17
C SER A 42 -3.20 7.06 -1.56
N VAL A 43 -4.19 6.45 -0.90
CA VAL A 43 -4.08 5.10 -0.33
C VAL A 43 -3.82 4.07 -1.42
N LEU A 44 -4.52 4.15 -2.55
CA LEU A 44 -4.35 3.22 -3.66
C LEU A 44 -2.97 3.32 -4.32
N LEU A 45 -2.40 4.53 -4.38
CA LEU A 45 -1.03 4.73 -4.83
C LEU A 45 -0.02 4.13 -3.84
N ALA A 46 -0.17 4.40 -2.54
CA ALA A 46 0.69 3.80 -1.51
C ALA A 46 0.64 2.26 -1.54
N VAL A 47 -0.55 1.66 -1.62
CA VAL A 47 -0.73 0.20 -1.80
C VAL A 47 0.00 -0.30 -3.04
N SER A 48 -0.08 0.45 -4.14
CA SER A 48 0.58 0.05 -5.40
C SER A 48 2.10 0.03 -5.25
N GLU A 49 2.69 1.04 -4.61
CA GLU A 49 4.13 1.10 -4.35
C GLU A 49 4.58 -0.01 -3.38
N LEU A 50 3.82 -0.26 -2.30
CA LEU A 50 4.17 -1.31 -1.33
C LEU A 50 4.12 -2.72 -1.94
N ILE A 51 3.08 -3.05 -2.70
CA ILE A 51 3.01 -4.34 -3.40
C ILE A 51 4.10 -4.44 -4.46
N THR A 52 4.38 -3.34 -5.17
CA THR A 52 5.48 -3.28 -6.14
C THR A 52 6.81 -3.58 -5.47
N ASN A 53 7.05 -3.06 -4.26
CA ASN A 53 8.27 -3.33 -3.51
C ASN A 53 8.39 -4.82 -3.12
N ALA A 54 7.32 -5.41 -2.59
CA ALA A 54 7.30 -6.83 -2.26
C ALA A 54 7.59 -7.71 -3.48
N HIS A 55 6.92 -7.43 -4.61
CA HIS A 55 7.09 -8.22 -5.83
C HIS A 55 8.47 -8.02 -6.49
N LYS A 56 8.94 -6.77 -6.59
CA LYS A 56 10.18 -6.45 -7.32
C LYS A 56 11.46 -6.63 -6.51
N HIS A 57 11.41 -6.33 -5.21
CA HIS A 57 12.60 -6.28 -4.37
C HIS A 57 12.70 -7.49 -3.43
N ALA A 58 11.57 -7.99 -2.91
CA ALA A 58 11.54 -9.20 -2.09
C ALA A 58 11.31 -10.48 -2.91
N HIS A 59 10.88 -10.36 -4.17
CA HIS A 59 10.53 -11.48 -5.04
C HIS A 59 9.53 -12.46 -4.39
N SER A 60 8.53 -11.90 -3.72
CA SER A 60 7.56 -12.67 -2.95
C SER A 60 6.13 -12.27 -3.24
N ASP A 61 5.18 -13.09 -2.79
CA ASP A 61 3.80 -12.67 -2.65
C ASP A 61 3.69 -11.52 -1.62
N ALA A 62 2.68 -10.68 -1.77
CA ALA A 62 2.45 -9.52 -0.90
C ALA A 62 1.24 -9.77 -0.01
N GLN A 63 1.40 -9.75 1.31
CA GLN A 63 0.29 -9.87 2.25
C GLN A 63 -0.14 -8.47 2.68
N LEU A 64 -1.20 -7.95 2.04
CA LEU A 64 -1.74 -6.63 2.34
C LEU A 64 -2.75 -6.72 3.47
N VAL A 65 -2.59 -5.85 4.46
CA VAL A 65 -3.51 -5.69 5.59
C VAL A 65 -3.94 -4.23 5.68
N LEU A 66 -5.24 -4.01 5.78
CA LEU A 66 -5.87 -2.71 6.03
C LEU A 66 -6.57 -2.78 7.38
N THR A 67 -6.30 -1.82 8.27
CA THR A 67 -6.99 -1.70 9.56
C THR A 67 -7.48 -0.28 9.77
N TRP A 68 -8.76 -0.10 10.04
CA TRP A 68 -9.38 1.19 10.32
C TRP A 68 -9.95 1.20 11.74
N ASP A 69 -9.47 2.11 12.57
CA ASP A 69 -9.85 2.22 13.98
C ASP A 69 -10.79 3.39 14.31
N SER A 70 -11.36 4.03 13.27
CA SER A 70 -12.14 5.29 13.29
C SER A 70 -11.33 6.59 13.28
N THR A 71 -10.02 6.51 13.48
CA THR A 71 -9.12 7.67 13.48
C THR A 71 -8.00 7.55 12.47
N CYS A 72 -7.41 6.36 12.32
CA CYS A 72 -6.29 6.09 11.44
C CYS A 72 -6.54 4.83 10.60
N LEU A 73 -6.17 4.92 9.32
CA LEU A 73 -6.11 3.77 8.42
C LEU A 73 -4.66 3.27 8.38
N HIS A 74 -4.42 2.13 8.99
CA HIS A 74 -3.14 1.43 8.88
C HIS A 74 -3.12 0.57 7.62
N VAL A 75 -2.12 0.81 6.78
CA VAL A 75 -1.82 0.02 5.58
C VAL A 75 -0.49 -0.68 5.80
N SER A 76 -0.47 -2.01 5.78
CA SER A 76 0.78 -2.77 5.88
C SER A 76 0.87 -3.84 4.80
N VAL A 77 2.08 -4.04 4.28
CA VAL A 77 2.39 -5.14 3.36
C VAL A 77 3.52 -5.95 3.98
N HIS A 78 3.29 -7.25 4.13
CA HIS A 78 4.33 -8.19 4.54
C HIS A 78 4.81 -8.96 3.31
N ASP A 79 6.13 -9.10 3.21
CA ASP A 79 6.82 -9.85 2.17
C ASP A 79 7.79 -10.87 2.80
N SER A 80 8.54 -11.62 2.00
CA SER A 80 9.51 -12.60 2.54
C SER A 80 10.91 -12.02 2.78
N SER A 81 11.13 -10.73 2.56
CA SER A 81 12.41 -10.08 2.82
C SER A 81 12.60 -9.88 4.33
N PRO A 82 13.72 -10.34 4.93
CA PRO A 82 14.06 -9.97 6.30
C PRO A 82 14.61 -8.54 6.41
N VAL A 83 14.84 -7.87 5.26
CA VAL A 83 15.40 -6.53 5.18
C VAL A 83 14.27 -5.52 5.08
N LEU A 84 14.24 -4.55 5.99
CA LEU A 84 13.29 -3.45 5.94
C LEU A 84 13.51 -2.60 4.67
N PRO A 85 12.43 -2.06 4.07
CA PRO A 85 12.56 -1.16 2.95
C PRO A 85 13.38 0.08 3.36
N ALA A 86 14.45 0.36 2.63
CA ALA A 86 15.27 1.56 2.84
C ALA A 86 15.06 2.53 1.67
N ALA A 87 14.78 3.80 1.98
CA ALA A 87 14.75 4.84 0.97
C ALA A 87 16.15 4.96 0.35
N VAL A 88 16.23 4.82 -0.97
CA VAL A 88 17.49 5.02 -1.70
C VAL A 88 17.37 6.34 -2.43
N ASP A 89 18.23 7.31 -2.09
CA ASP A 89 18.38 8.52 -2.87
C ASP A 89 18.94 8.17 -4.25
N ARG A 90 18.05 8.02 -5.20
CA ARG A 90 18.35 7.85 -6.60
C ARG A 90 18.16 9.25 -7.19
N GLY A 91 19.26 9.94 -7.48
CA GLY A 91 19.25 11.33 -7.95
C GLY A 91 18.26 11.60 -9.09
N LEU A 92 17.98 12.88 -9.35
CA LEU A 92 16.80 13.35 -10.11
C LEU A 92 16.55 12.67 -11.48
N ASP A 93 17.60 12.16 -12.14
CA ASP A 93 17.50 11.45 -13.44
C ASP A 93 17.10 9.96 -13.32
N ALA A 94 16.91 9.45 -12.10
CA ALA A 94 16.54 8.08 -11.87
C ALA A 94 15.09 7.80 -12.30
N THR A 95 14.93 6.73 -13.09
CA THR A 95 13.61 6.27 -13.56
C THR A 95 12.85 5.44 -12.51
N GLY A 96 13.42 5.20 -11.32
CA GLY A 96 12.80 4.45 -10.23
C GLY A 96 13.40 4.80 -8.86
N GLY A 97 12.92 4.13 -7.81
CA GLY A 97 13.37 4.35 -6.42
C GLY A 97 12.56 5.36 -5.62
N ARG A 98 11.47 5.90 -6.20
CA ARG A 98 10.58 6.85 -5.53
C ARG A 98 9.49 6.20 -4.67
N GLY A 99 9.37 4.88 -4.68
CA GLY A 99 8.23 4.19 -4.05
C GLY A 99 8.08 4.51 -2.57
N LEU A 100 9.17 4.44 -1.80
CA LEU A 100 9.13 4.79 -0.37
C LEU A 100 8.93 6.28 -0.12
N ALA A 101 9.50 7.16 -0.95
CA ALA A 101 9.27 8.60 -0.85
C ALA A 101 7.80 8.97 -1.15
N ILE A 102 7.15 8.25 -2.07
CA ILE A 102 5.71 8.40 -2.34
C ILE A 102 4.90 7.92 -1.13
N VAL A 103 5.23 6.76 -0.55
CA VAL A 103 4.54 6.26 0.64
C VAL A 103 4.70 7.24 1.82
N GLU A 104 5.90 7.75 2.04
CA GLU A 104 6.20 8.76 3.07
C GLU A 104 5.41 10.06 2.84
N ALA A 105 5.35 10.57 1.61
CA ALA A 105 4.60 11.79 1.29
C ALA A 105 3.08 11.66 1.41
N LEU A 106 2.54 10.43 1.34
CA LEU A 106 1.10 10.15 1.37
C LEU A 106 0.61 9.60 2.72
N SER A 107 1.50 9.40 3.69
CA SER A 107 1.18 8.87 5.01
C SER A 107 1.48 9.90 6.10
N ASP A 108 0.67 9.88 7.16
CA ASP A 108 0.96 10.67 8.36
C ASP A 108 2.19 10.12 9.10
N SER A 109 2.45 8.82 8.96
CA SER A 109 3.61 8.12 9.51
C SER A 109 3.89 6.79 8.76
N TRP A 110 5.16 6.45 8.57
CA TRP A 110 5.66 5.21 7.98
C TRP A 110 6.71 4.54 8.87
#